data_AF-A0A4R4Q6T7-F1
#
_entry.id   AF-A0A4R4Q6T7-F1
#
_cell.length_a   1.000
_cell.length_b   1.000
_cell.length_c   1.000
_cell.angle_alpha   90.00
_cell.angle_beta   90.00
_cell.angle_gamma   90.00
#
_symmetry.space_group_name_H-M   'P 1'
#
loop_
_entity.id
_entity.type
_entity.pdbx_description
1 polymer ?
#
loop_
_entity_poly.entity_id
_entity_poly.type
_entity_poly.pdbx_seq_one_letter_code
_entity_poly.pdbx_strand_id
1 'polypeptide(L)'
;VSQRGHELKLTAEEAHVQLFPRGKWFTAIFNDAPRMTEIYCDITTPVEFSDDRVTMIDLDLDVIKRRDGTVLVDDEDEFAEHQVKFGYPAEIIEQAQASCDWLVKAVVNDEPFTSVYKTYLDMVR
;
A
#
# COMPACT_ATOMS: atom_id res chain seq x y z
N VAL A 1 -1.63 7.99 14.81
CA VAL A 1 -2.74 8.80 14.24
C VAL A 1 -2.40 9.08 12.78
N SER A 2 -3.26 8.71 11.85
CA SER A 2 -3.14 9.02 10.41
C SER A 2 -4.39 9.77 9.94
N GLN A 3 -4.26 10.52 8.85
CA GLN A 3 -5.37 11.22 8.21
C GLN A 3 -5.12 11.25 6.70
N ARG A 4 -6.06 10.70 5.92
CA ARG A 4 -6.03 10.80 4.45
C ARG A 4 -6.86 12.02 4.04
N GLY A 5 -6.24 13.00 3.40
CA GLY A 5 -6.92 14.23 2.95
C GLY A 5 -7.78 14.91 4.04
N HIS A 6 -9.07 15.04 3.78
CA HIS A 6 -10.07 15.63 4.69
C HIS A 6 -10.85 14.59 5.50
N GLU A 7 -10.47 13.32 5.44
CA GLU A 7 -11.14 12.26 6.18
C GLU A 7 -10.91 12.38 7.69
N LEU A 8 -11.65 11.56 8.44
CA LEU A 8 -11.49 11.47 9.88
C LEU A 8 -10.06 11.03 10.23
N LYS A 9 -9.51 11.62 11.29
CA LYS A 9 -8.27 11.14 11.88
C LYS A 9 -8.51 9.74 12.46
N LEU A 10 -7.77 8.77 11.96
CA LEU A 10 -7.81 7.40 12.46
C LEU A 10 -6.66 7.17 13.42
N THR A 11 -6.97 6.55 14.55
CA THR A 11 -5.96 6.01 15.46
C THR A 11 -6.04 4.50 15.32
N ALA A 12 -4.99 3.89 14.77
CA ALA A 12 -4.85 2.44 14.84
C ALA A 12 -4.65 2.05 16.31
N GLU A 13 -5.44 1.09 16.79
CA GLU A 13 -5.30 0.55 18.15
C GLU A 13 -4.06 -0.35 18.23
N GLU A 14 -3.73 -1.01 17.12
CA GLU A 14 -2.57 -1.89 16.99
C GLU A 14 -1.33 -1.19 16.42
N ALA A 15 -0.17 -1.73 16.78
CA ALA A 15 1.09 -1.38 16.18
C ALA A 15 1.06 -1.63 14.67
N HIS A 16 1.69 -0.73 13.92
CA HIS A 16 1.89 -0.89 12.48
C HIS A 16 3.17 -0.19 12.05
N VAL A 17 3.72 -0.63 10.92
CA VAL A 17 4.84 0.03 10.25
C VAL A 17 4.49 0.25 8.79
N GLN A 18 4.89 1.40 8.25
CA GLN A 18 4.67 1.75 6.85
C GLN A 18 5.99 1.81 6.10
N LEU A 19 6.03 1.17 4.93
CA LEU A 19 7.14 1.13 4.01
C LEU A 19 6.90 2.08 2.85
N PHE A 20 7.90 2.92 2.59
CA PHE A 20 7.97 3.83 1.43
C PHE A 20 9.19 3.45 0.56
N PRO A 21 9.02 2.52 -0.39
CA PRO A 21 10.12 1.98 -1.18
C PRO A 21 10.51 2.93 -2.32
N ARG A 22 11.78 3.38 -2.33
CA ARG A 22 12.30 4.30 -3.36
C ARG A 22 12.18 3.73 -4.76
N GLY A 23 11.64 4.51 -5.70
CA GLY A 23 11.53 4.14 -7.11
C GLY A 23 10.57 3.00 -7.38
N LYS A 24 9.70 2.65 -6.43
CA LYS A 24 8.66 1.63 -6.57
C LYS A 24 7.28 2.29 -6.53
N TRP A 25 6.33 1.65 -7.19
CA TRP A 25 4.97 2.14 -7.41
C TRP A 25 3.98 1.59 -6.39
N PHE A 26 4.41 1.52 -5.13
CA PHE A 26 3.55 1.12 -4.03
C PHE A 26 4.05 1.67 -2.70
N THR A 27 3.16 1.75 -1.72
CA THR A 27 3.53 1.75 -0.30
C THR A 27 2.94 0.52 0.37
N ALA A 28 3.44 0.14 1.55
CA ALA A 28 2.89 -1.01 2.28
C ALA A 28 2.76 -0.70 3.77
N ILE A 29 1.59 -0.97 4.33
CA ILE A 29 1.34 -0.96 5.77
C ILE A 29 1.31 -2.41 6.25
N PHE A 30 2.17 -2.71 7.21
CA PHE A 30 2.18 -3.98 7.93
C PHE A 30 1.52 -3.77 9.27
N ASN A 31 0.46 -4.51 9.55
CA ASN A 31 -0.33 -4.34 10.76
C ASN A 31 -0.08 -5.48 11.74
N ASP A 32 -0.07 -5.16 13.02
CA ASP A 32 -0.03 -6.17 14.07
C ASP A 32 -1.40 -6.79 14.36
N ALA A 33 -1.39 -7.98 14.97
CA ALA A 33 -2.59 -8.64 15.46
C ALA A 33 -3.22 -7.81 16.60
N PRO A 34 -4.56 -7.80 16.75
CA PRO A 34 -5.54 -8.65 16.08
C PRO A 34 -6.13 -8.11 14.77
N ARG A 35 -5.58 -7.04 14.18
CA ARG A 35 -6.13 -6.44 12.95
C ARG A 35 -6.24 -7.48 11.82
N MET A 36 -7.41 -7.60 11.18
CA MET A 36 -7.69 -8.66 10.18
C MET A 36 -6.80 -8.57 8.94
N THR A 37 -6.54 -7.34 8.48
CA THR A 37 -5.59 -7.06 7.40
C THR A 37 -4.17 -7.17 7.93
N GLU A 38 -3.40 -8.13 7.44
CA GLU A 38 -1.98 -8.31 7.80
C GLU A 38 -1.11 -7.30 7.05
N ILE A 39 -1.32 -7.20 5.73
CA ILE A 39 -0.59 -6.30 4.84
C ILE A 39 -1.61 -5.56 3.96
N TYR A 40 -1.44 -4.25 3.85
CA TYR A 40 -2.19 -3.41 2.94
C TYR A 40 -1.18 -2.66 2.06
N CYS A 41 -1.32 -2.71 0.75
CA CYS A 41 -0.43 -2.02 -0.17
C CYS A 41 -1.23 -1.08 -1.07
N ASP A 42 -0.99 0.23 -0.96
CA ASP A 42 -1.48 1.22 -1.92
C ASP A 42 -0.59 1.17 -3.18
N ILE A 43 -1.19 1.09 -4.38
CA ILE A 43 -0.50 1.38 -5.63
C ILE A 43 -0.44 2.89 -5.80
N THR A 44 0.78 3.40 -5.97
CA THR A 44 1.05 4.83 -6.00
C THR A 44 2.04 5.17 -7.11
N THR A 45 2.18 6.45 -7.42
CA THR A 45 3.41 6.90 -8.11
C THR A 45 4.64 6.70 -7.20
N PRO A 46 5.86 6.67 -7.76
CA PRO A 46 7.06 6.56 -6.95
C PRO A 46 7.18 7.65 -5.88
N VAL A 47 7.52 7.22 -4.66
CA VAL A 47 7.68 8.13 -3.53
C VAL A 47 8.81 9.14 -3.75
N GLU A 48 8.50 10.40 -3.52
CA GLU A 48 9.46 11.50 -3.48
C GLU A 48 9.78 11.85 -2.03
N PHE A 49 11.07 11.96 -1.71
CA PHE A 49 11.53 12.31 -0.37
C PHE A 49 12.08 13.74 -0.38
N SER A 50 11.69 14.52 0.62
CA SER A 50 12.34 15.78 0.99
C SER A 50 12.75 15.75 2.46
N ASP A 51 13.28 16.86 2.98
CA ASP A 51 13.79 16.95 4.36
C ASP A 51 12.72 16.65 5.42
N ASP A 52 11.47 17.04 5.17
CA ASP A 52 10.37 16.99 6.14
C ASP A 52 9.14 16.19 5.69
N ARG A 53 9.14 15.70 4.44
CA ARG A 53 7.95 15.04 3.86
C ARG A 53 8.30 13.91 2.90
N VAL A 54 7.38 12.97 2.81
CA VAL A 54 7.30 11.96 1.75
C VAL A 54 6.01 12.21 0.98
N THR A 55 6.07 12.29 -0.34
CA THR A 55 4.91 12.54 -1.20
C THR A 55 4.82 11.49 -2.30
N MET A 56 3.59 11.10 -2.62
CA MET A 56 3.24 10.29 -3.78
C MET A 56 1.79 10.62 -4.18
N ILE A 57 1.39 10.18 -5.36
CA ILE A 57 -0.01 10.21 -5.82
C ILE A 57 -0.56 8.80 -5.64
N ASP A 58 -1.69 8.71 -4.95
CA ASP A 58 -2.49 7.50 -4.84
C ASP A 58 -3.17 7.19 -6.18
N LEU A 59 -3.13 5.94 -6.62
CA LEU A 59 -3.70 5.50 -7.89
C LEU A 59 -4.92 4.58 -7.69
N ASP A 60 -5.54 4.63 -6.52
CA ASP A 60 -6.81 4.00 -6.16
C ASP A 60 -6.81 2.45 -6.18
N LEU A 61 -5.74 1.81 -6.65
CA LEU A 61 -5.64 0.36 -6.73
C LEU A 61 -4.89 -0.20 -5.52
N ASP A 62 -5.45 -1.21 -4.86
CA ASP A 62 -4.89 -1.74 -3.62
C ASP A 62 -4.65 -3.25 -3.66
N VAL A 63 -3.63 -3.72 -2.94
CA VAL A 63 -3.41 -5.15 -2.68
C VAL A 63 -3.47 -5.43 -1.19
N ILE A 64 -4.38 -6.31 -0.77
CA ILE A 64 -4.64 -6.64 0.63
C ILE A 64 -4.30 -8.10 0.87
N LYS A 65 -3.49 -8.37 1.89
CA LYS A 65 -3.28 -9.72 2.44
C LYS A 65 -3.92 -9.82 3.83
N ARG A 66 -4.83 -10.76 3.98
CA ARG A 66 -5.48 -11.11 5.25
C ARG A 66 -4.65 -12.13 6.03
N ARG A 67 -4.87 -12.19 7.35
CA ARG A 67 -4.17 -13.16 8.24
C ARG A 67 -4.49 -14.63 7.95
N ASP A 68 -5.61 -14.91 7.29
CA ASP A 68 -5.95 -16.26 6.82
C ASP A 68 -5.18 -16.67 5.55
N GLY A 69 -4.33 -15.78 5.02
CA GLY A 69 -3.54 -15.98 3.81
C GLY A 69 -4.25 -15.55 2.53
N THR A 70 -5.50 -15.10 2.60
CA THR A 70 -6.23 -14.58 1.44
C THR A 70 -5.58 -13.30 0.92
N VAL A 71 -5.38 -13.23 -0.39
CA VAL A 71 -4.90 -12.03 -1.10
C VAL A 71 -6.00 -11.52 -2.01
N LEU A 72 -6.27 -10.22 -1.93
CA LEU A 72 -7.32 -9.53 -2.69
C LEU A 72 -6.72 -8.31 -3.38
N VAL A 73 -7.23 -7.99 -4.55
CA VAL A 73 -7.10 -6.66 -5.15
C VAL A 73 -8.39 -5.91 -4.78
N ASP A 74 -8.26 -4.68 -4.27
CA ASP A 74 -9.38 -3.82 -3.91
C ASP A 74 -9.43 -2.60 -4.85
N ASP A 75 -10.60 -1.99 -4.95
CA ASP A 75 -10.84 -0.70 -5.63
C ASP A 75 -10.49 -0.68 -7.15
N GLU A 76 -10.55 -1.83 -7.81
CA GLU A 76 -10.39 -1.96 -9.27
C GLU A 76 -11.38 -1.10 -10.08
N ASP A 77 -12.61 -0.94 -9.56
CA ASP A 77 -13.66 -0.13 -10.18
C ASP A 77 -13.42 1.37 -9.99
N GLU A 78 -12.96 1.81 -8.81
CA GLU A 78 -12.54 3.19 -8.57
C GLU A 78 -11.37 3.57 -9.46
N PHE A 79 -10.33 2.73 -9.54
CA PHE A 79 -9.21 2.92 -10.46
C PHE A 79 -9.68 3.06 -11.91
N ALA A 80 -10.60 2.20 -12.37
CA ALA A 80 -11.14 2.27 -13.73
C ALA A 80 -11.96 3.55 -13.99
N GLU A 81 -12.75 4.01 -13.02
CA GLU A 81 -13.48 5.29 -13.12
C GLU A 81 -12.51 6.47 -13.18
N HIS A 82 -11.53 6.48 -12.29
CA HIS A 82 -10.58 7.59 -12.12
C HIS A 82 -9.63 7.76 -13.30
N GLN A 83 -9.25 6.66 -13.97
CA GLN A 83 -8.56 6.71 -15.26
C GLN A 83 -9.26 7.61 -16.27
N VAL A 84 -10.58 7.48 -16.42
CA VAL A 84 -11.37 8.25 -17.39
C VAL A 84 -11.62 9.67 -16.87
N LYS A 85 -12.02 9.78 -15.61
CA LYS A 85 -12.42 11.04 -14.96
C LYS A 85 -11.28 12.05 -14.88
N PHE A 86 -10.06 11.58 -14.60
CA PHE A 86 -8.88 12.43 -14.45
C PHE A 86 -7.90 12.33 -15.63
N GLY A 87 -8.16 11.43 -16.59
CA GLY A 87 -7.36 11.30 -17.81
C GLY A 87 -5.96 10.77 -17.54
N TYR A 88 -5.86 9.65 -16.81
CA TYR A 88 -4.58 9.03 -16.49
C TYR A 88 -3.82 8.69 -17.79
N PRO A 89 -2.54 9.10 -17.93
CA PRO A 89 -1.73 8.70 -19.07
C PRO A 89 -1.59 7.17 -19.14
N ALA A 90 -1.53 6.62 -20.35
CA ALA A 90 -1.43 5.17 -20.56
C ALA A 90 -0.23 4.55 -19.81
N GLU A 91 0.90 5.24 -19.76
CA GLU A 91 2.08 4.79 -19.02
C GLU A 91 1.84 4.68 -17.51
N ILE A 92 1.02 5.55 -16.91
CA ILE A 92 0.66 5.48 -15.48
C ILE A 92 -0.21 4.24 -15.23
N ILE A 93 -1.18 4.00 -16.11
CA ILE A 93 -2.09 2.84 -16.02
C ILE A 93 -1.30 1.54 -16.13
N GLU A 94 -0.39 1.44 -17.11
CA GLU A 94 0.46 0.27 -17.31
C GLU A 94 1.36 0.01 -16.08
N GLN A 95 1.97 1.04 -15.50
CA GLN A 95 2.81 0.89 -14.32
C GLN A 95 2.02 0.48 -13.08
N ALA A 96 0.83 1.05 -12.88
CA ALA A 96 -0.06 0.69 -11.77
C ALA A 96 -0.47 -0.78 -11.86
N GLN A 97 -0.96 -1.23 -13.02
CA GLN A 97 -1.39 -2.61 -13.22
C GLN A 97 -0.22 -3.59 -13.07
N ALA A 98 0.93 -3.30 -13.69
CA ALA A 98 2.11 -4.16 -13.57
C ALA A 98 2.60 -4.28 -12.12
N SER A 99 2.49 -3.20 -11.35
CA SER A 99 2.87 -3.19 -9.93
C SER A 99 1.90 -3.97 -9.06
N CYS A 100 0.59 -3.87 -9.34
CA CYS A 100 -0.45 -4.68 -8.71
C CYS A 100 -0.24 -6.18 -8.98
N ASP A 101 -0.10 -6.56 -10.25
CA ASP A 101 0.10 -7.95 -10.68
C ASP A 101 1.35 -8.59 -10.04
N TRP A 102 2.40 -7.79 -9.85
CA TRP A 102 3.60 -8.21 -9.13
C TRP A 102 3.33 -8.32 -7.62
N LEU A 103 2.70 -7.32 -7.00
CA LEU A 103 2.43 -7.28 -5.56
C LEU A 103 1.59 -8.45 -5.08
N VAL A 104 0.55 -8.85 -5.82
CA VAL A 104 -0.29 -10.03 -5.50
C VAL A 104 0.56 -11.28 -5.25
N LYS A 105 1.69 -11.42 -5.95
CA LYS A 105 2.64 -12.53 -5.75
C LYS A 105 3.67 -12.21 -4.67
N ALA A 106 4.19 -10.99 -4.66
CA ALA A 106 5.27 -10.58 -3.77
C ALA A 106 4.85 -10.63 -2.28
N VAL A 107 3.61 -10.24 -1.94
CA VAL A 107 3.11 -10.25 -0.55
C VAL A 107 3.06 -11.64 0.09
N VAL A 108 3.15 -12.69 -0.73
CA VAL A 108 3.16 -14.09 -0.28
C VAL A 108 4.59 -14.65 -0.25
N ASN A 109 5.43 -14.28 -1.22
CA ASN A 109 6.66 -15.02 -1.51
C ASN A 109 7.95 -14.23 -1.23
N ASP A 110 7.89 -12.91 -1.25
CA ASP A 110 9.07 -12.07 -1.31
C ASP A 110 9.29 -11.26 -0.04
N GLU A 111 10.54 -10.87 0.20
CA GLU A 111 10.84 -9.85 1.19
C GLU A 111 10.55 -8.45 0.62
N PRO A 112 10.12 -7.49 1.47
CA PRO A 112 10.08 -7.55 2.93
C PRO A 112 8.78 -8.15 3.53
N PHE A 113 7.89 -8.72 2.71
CA PHE A 113 6.52 -9.08 3.09
C PHE A 113 6.37 -10.40 3.85
N THR A 114 7.44 -11.17 4.03
CA THR A 114 7.37 -12.49 4.68
C THR A 114 7.96 -12.47 6.09
N SER A 115 9.16 -11.92 6.27
CA SER A 115 9.82 -11.91 7.59
C SER A 115 10.44 -10.57 7.97
N VAL A 116 10.96 -9.78 7.03
CA VAL A 116 11.67 -8.54 7.35
C VAL A 116 10.76 -7.54 8.06
N TYR A 117 9.53 -7.36 7.60
CA TYR A 117 8.61 -6.40 8.23
C TYR A 117 8.34 -6.71 9.71
N LYS A 118 8.40 -7.98 10.12
CA LYS A 118 8.14 -8.42 11.50
C LYS A 118 9.19 -7.87 12.47
N THR A 119 10.45 -7.78 12.02
CA THR A 119 11.52 -7.19 12.82
C THR A 119 11.28 -5.71 13.13
N TYR A 120 10.65 -4.97 12.21
CA TYR A 120 10.27 -3.58 12.43
C TYR A 120 9.02 -3.46 13.30
N LEU A 121 8.04 -4.36 13.12
CA LEU A 121 6.87 -4.42 14.02
C LEU A 121 7.27 -4.67 15.47
N ASP A 122 8.21 -5.58 15.73
CA ASP A 122 8.69 -5.88 17.09
C ASP A 122 9.31 -4.65 17.79
N MET A 123 9.75 -3.64 17.04
CA MET A 123 10.29 -2.39 17.61
C MET A 123 9.20 -1.41 18.06
N VAL A 124 7.97 -1.57 17.60
CA VAL A 124 6.85 -0.63 17.83
C VAL A 124 5.64 -1.26 18.53
N ARG A 125 5.70 -2.57 18.82
CA ARG A 125 4.75 -3.31 19.65
C ARG A 125 4.79 -2.90 21.13
#